data_AF-A0A930B009-F1
#
_entry.id   AF-A0A930B009-F1
#
_cell.length_a   1.000
_cell.length_b   1.000
_cell.length_c   1.000
_cell.angle_alpha   90.00
_cell.angle_beta   90.00
_cell.angle_gamma   90.00
#
_symmetry.space_group_name_H-M   'P 1'
#
loop_
_entity.id
_entity.type
_entity.pdbx_description
1 polymer ?
#
loop_
_entity_poly.entity_id
_entity_poly.type
_entity_poly.pdbx_seq_one_letter_code
_entity_poly.pdbx_strand_id
1 'polypeptide(L)'
;YNNEVSALLINTTYKSALKNYKKFSNFENETVVLATIDIDAEVVKKPKAADTAPFTVFVGGNDDYGELLPEGRFDVNMMVTVNPKTRQILIGSFARDSYVPNVALGGYDKLTHAGVMGVQNAVDTINNYYGTNAEDYLIVNFSTFLNIIDKLGGVTVYNPNEFTGYWTGNYFPAGEITLDSTMALEYVRERYNLPDGDLDRNAHQQIVLKAIIEKLTSPAMIPHFASILDSLAGSFLTNVDVSKINQLAAQTLDEGIKWEIITAHVGGVDGMEYTASAPNELLSVVYPDQAEKNAYQYQYNLIMNGQPIPTENTQTNTESTTDSKTAGTTTGTVTIKVDALNIRSAPSVNGAVVGTAARGQKFYVKETKQADGYTWYCIQDNQWVADQNGSLLTFTSN
;
A
#
# COMPACT_ATOMS: atom_id res chain seq x y z
N TYR A 1 -26.06 18.51 16.35
CA TYR A 1 -27.05 17.53 16.85
C TYR A 1 -27.03 17.37 18.36
N ASN A 2 -25.87 17.18 19.01
CA ASN A 2 -25.78 17.13 20.48
C ASN A 2 -25.97 18.49 21.18
N ASN A 3 -26.36 19.54 20.46
CA ASN A 3 -26.50 20.93 20.94
C ASN A 3 -25.24 21.54 21.59
N GLU A 4 -24.06 21.01 21.27
CA GLU A 4 -22.77 21.53 21.78
C GLU A 4 -22.34 22.84 21.11
N VAL A 5 -22.82 23.09 19.88
CA VAL A 5 -22.53 24.31 19.11
C VAL A 5 -23.80 24.87 18.48
N SER A 6 -23.87 26.20 18.40
CA SER A 6 -25.04 26.92 17.86
C SER A 6 -24.95 27.19 16.36
N ALA A 7 -23.77 27.06 15.75
CA ALA A 7 -23.54 27.23 14.32
C ALA A 7 -22.38 26.34 13.85
N LEU A 8 -22.40 25.96 12.57
CA LEU A 8 -21.39 25.14 11.94
C LEU A 8 -21.03 25.72 10.56
N LEU A 9 -19.75 25.67 10.19
CA LEU A 9 -19.29 25.97 8.85
C LEU A 9 -19.14 24.64 8.11
N ILE A 10 -19.84 24.47 6.99
CA ILE A 10 -19.86 23.22 6.23
C ILE A 10 -19.74 23.48 4.74
N ASN A 11 -18.92 22.69 4.06
CA ASN A 11 -18.79 22.71 2.61
C ASN A 11 -20.11 22.19 1.97
N THR A 12 -20.57 22.82 0.89
CA THR A 12 -21.85 22.49 0.22
C THR A 12 -21.87 21.08 -0.39
N THR A 13 -20.73 20.56 -0.84
CA THR A 13 -20.57 19.17 -1.29
C THR A 13 -20.76 18.20 -0.12
N TYR A 14 -20.11 18.48 1.01
CA TYR A 14 -20.27 17.65 2.21
C TYR A 14 -21.70 17.72 2.78
N LYS A 15 -22.33 18.91 2.77
CA LYS A 15 -23.75 19.09 3.10
C LYS A 15 -24.65 18.19 2.25
N SER A 16 -24.37 18.10 0.94
CA SER A 16 -25.16 17.27 0.01
C SER A 16 -24.98 15.77 0.26
N ALA A 17 -23.83 15.35 0.81
CA ALA A 17 -23.56 13.98 1.20
C ALA A 17 -24.23 13.62 2.54
N LEU A 18 -24.48 14.58 3.44
CA LEU A 18 -25.11 14.34 4.75
C LEU A 18 -26.47 13.64 4.65
N LYS A 19 -27.24 13.88 3.60
CA LYS A 19 -28.54 13.20 3.38
C LYS A 19 -28.42 11.67 3.26
N ASN A 20 -27.24 11.18 2.88
CA ASN A 20 -26.96 9.76 2.74
C ASN A 20 -26.67 9.09 4.10
N TYR A 21 -26.41 9.88 5.15
CA TYR A 21 -26.23 9.39 6.51
C TYR A 21 -27.56 9.40 7.23
N LYS A 22 -28.04 8.22 7.67
CA LYS A 22 -29.36 8.07 8.31
C LYS A 22 -29.58 9.04 9.48
N LYS A 23 -28.54 9.27 10.29
CA LYS A 23 -28.53 10.21 11.41
C LYS A 23 -28.74 11.67 11.00
N PHE A 24 -28.35 12.04 9.77
CA PHE A 24 -28.41 13.39 9.22
C PHE A 24 -29.37 13.49 8.02
N SER A 25 -30.20 12.48 7.80
CA SER A 25 -31.17 12.43 6.70
C SER A 25 -32.16 13.61 6.70
N ASN A 26 -32.43 14.19 7.87
CA ASN A 26 -33.29 15.36 8.05
C ASN A 26 -32.52 16.68 8.22
N PHE A 27 -31.19 16.69 8.04
CA PHE A 27 -30.33 17.85 8.30
C PHE A 27 -30.78 19.12 7.58
N GLU A 28 -31.24 19.02 6.33
CA GLU A 28 -31.71 20.18 5.58
C GLU A 28 -33.01 20.78 6.14
N ASN A 29 -33.84 19.96 6.79
CA ASN A 29 -35.09 20.42 7.40
C ASN A 29 -34.87 20.97 8.82
N GLU A 30 -33.82 20.50 9.50
CA GLU A 30 -33.51 20.83 10.89
C GLU A 30 -32.47 21.96 11.04
N THR A 31 -31.88 22.39 9.93
CA THR A 31 -30.92 23.50 9.90
C THR A 31 -31.36 24.61 8.96
N VAL A 32 -30.84 25.80 9.19
CA VAL A 32 -31.04 26.96 8.32
C VAL A 32 -29.68 27.51 7.90
N VAL A 33 -29.54 27.91 6.64
CA VAL A 33 -28.33 28.58 6.16
C VAL A 33 -28.37 30.03 6.64
N LEU A 34 -27.47 30.37 7.57
CA LEU A 34 -27.36 31.73 8.12
C LEU A 34 -26.59 32.67 7.21
N ALA A 35 -25.56 32.15 6.54
CA ALA A 35 -24.75 32.87 5.58
C ALA A 35 -24.14 31.87 4.59
N THR A 36 -24.04 32.27 3.33
CA THR A 36 -23.24 31.58 2.32
C THR A 36 -21.98 32.39 2.11
N ILE A 37 -20.83 31.76 2.28
CA ILE A 37 -19.57 32.31 1.81
C ILE A 37 -19.34 31.69 0.44
N ASP A 38 -19.57 32.47 -0.60
CA ASP A 38 -19.14 32.09 -1.93
C ASP A 38 -17.62 32.18 -1.93
N ILE A 39 -17.00 31.02 -1.71
CA ILE A 39 -15.61 30.85 -2.09
C ILE A 39 -15.67 30.78 -3.60
N ASP A 40 -15.19 31.82 -4.27
CA ASP A 40 -14.67 31.70 -5.63
C ASP A 40 -13.54 30.66 -5.54
N ALA A 41 -13.92 29.38 -5.53
CA ALA A 41 -13.04 28.36 -6.03
C ALA A 41 -12.69 28.90 -7.41
N GLU A 42 -11.39 29.00 -7.72
CA GLU A 42 -11.03 29.02 -9.13
C GLU A 42 -11.91 27.93 -9.75
N VAL A 43 -12.85 28.32 -10.62
CA VAL A 43 -13.51 27.38 -11.54
C VAL A 43 -12.37 26.50 -11.94
N VAL A 44 -12.41 25.20 -11.57
CA VAL A 44 -11.34 24.26 -11.89
C VAL A 44 -11.04 24.56 -13.34
N LYS A 45 -9.93 25.28 -13.56
CA LYS A 45 -9.52 25.63 -14.91
C LYS A 45 -9.47 24.26 -15.53
N LYS A 46 -10.23 24.02 -16.61
CA LYS A 46 -10.14 22.76 -17.38
C LYS A 46 -8.69 22.32 -17.26
N PRO A 47 -8.39 21.20 -16.58
CA PRO A 47 -7.03 20.93 -16.19
C PRO A 47 -6.18 21.03 -17.44
N LYS A 48 -5.17 21.90 -17.39
CA LYS A 48 -4.11 21.85 -18.40
C LYS A 48 -3.59 20.41 -18.41
N ALA A 49 -3.20 19.94 -19.58
CA ALA A 49 -2.60 18.63 -19.84
C ALA A 49 -2.02 17.90 -18.61
N ALA A 50 -2.46 16.65 -18.43
CA ALA A 50 -1.83 15.57 -17.66
C ALA A 50 -1.06 16.00 -16.39
N ASP A 51 -1.77 16.11 -15.25
CA ASP A 51 -1.11 16.03 -13.95
C ASP A 51 -0.54 14.61 -13.80
N THR A 52 0.72 14.46 -14.20
CA THR A 52 1.47 13.20 -14.20
C THR A 52 2.38 13.09 -12.98
N ALA A 53 2.17 13.94 -11.97
CA ALA A 53 2.89 13.84 -10.73
C ALA A 53 2.55 12.51 -10.05
N PRO A 54 3.55 11.78 -9.53
CA PRO A 54 3.28 10.65 -8.66
C PRO A 54 2.51 11.11 -7.41
N PHE A 55 1.59 10.28 -6.96
CA PHE A 55 0.80 10.54 -5.75
C PHE A 55 0.60 9.26 -4.94
N THR A 56 0.35 9.42 -3.65
CA THR A 56 0.13 8.32 -2.72
C THR A 56 -1.19 8.50 -1.99
N VAL A 57 -2.01 7.45 -1.96
CA VAL A 57 -3.26 7.37 -1.20
C VAL A 57 -3.12 6.31 -0.12
N PHE A 58 -3.39 6.69 1.14
CA PHE A 58 -3.57 5.73 2.22
C PHE A 58 -4.92 5.01 2.07
N VAL A 59 -4.93 3.69 2.13
CA VAL A 59 -6.15 2.88 2.15
C VAL A 59 -6.29 2.24 3.53
N GLY A 60 -7.29 2.68 4.28
CA GLY A 60 -7.63 2.19 5.61
C GLY A 60 -8.91 1.38 5.61
N GLY A 61 -8.90 0.22 6.25
CA GLY A 61 -10.08 -0.66 6.35
C GLY A 61 -10.51 -0.88 7.80
N ASN A 62 -11.73 -0.50 8.14
CA ASN A 62 -12.31 -0.71 9.46
C ASN A 62 -12.94 -2.11 9.57
N ASP A 63 -12.78 -2.76 10.72
CA ASP A 63 -13.43 -4.03 11.08
C ASP A 63 -14.88 -3.79 11.59
N ASP A 64 -15.72 -3.16 10.78
CA ASP A 64 -17.13 -2.95 11.13
C ASP A 64 -18.06 -2.89 9.90
N TYR A 65 -19.35 -3.05 10.16
CA TYR A 65 -20.43 -2.75 9.21
C TYR A 65 -21.05 -1.38 9.54
N GLY A 66 -21.74 -0.79 8.56
CA GLY A 66 -22.56 0.40 8.82
C GLY A 66 -21.82 1.72 8.58
N GLU A 67 -21.96 2.67 9.51
CA GLU A 67 -21.47 4.04 9.32
C GLU A 67 -19.94 4.09 9.31
N LEU A 68 -19.38 4.83 8.36
CA LEU A 68 -17.95 5.09 8.30
C LEU A 68 -17.61 6.31 9.15
N LEU A 69 -16.63 6.13 10.04
CA LEU A 69 -16.07 7.18 10.86
C LEU A 69 -14.61 7.43 10.46
N PRO A 70 -14.13 8.69 10.51
CA PRO A 70 -12.73 9.00 10.24
C PRO A 70 -11.80 8.53 11.38
N GLU A 71 -12.35 8.20 12.54
CA GLU A 71 -11.69 7.52 13.65
C GLU A 71 -12.12 6.05 13.77
N GLY A 72 -11.19 5.19 14.15
CA GLY A 72 -11.44 3.77 14.37
C GLY A 72 -10.18 2.93 14.18
N ARG A 73 -10.24 1.66 14.59
CA ARG A 73 -9.16 0.72 14.30
C ARG A 73 -9.13 0.42 12.81
N PHE A 74 -7.97 0.63 12.20
CA PHE A 74 -7.72 0.20 10.82
C PHE A 74 -6.99 -1.13 10.85
N ASP A 75 -7.70 -2.18 10.46
CA ASP A 75 -7.15 -3.54 10.36
C ASP A 75 -6.50 -3.78 8.99
N VAL A 76 -6.86 -2.97 7.99
CA VAL A 76 -6.16 -2.84 6.72
C VAL A 76 -5.42 -1.52 6.72
N ASN A 77 -4.10 -1.55 6.49
CA ASN A 77 -3.25 -0.36 6.40
C ASN A 77 -2.37 -0.47 5.16
N MET A 78 -2.74 0.22 4.09
CA MET A 78 -1.99 0.16 2.83
C MET A 78 -1.69 1.57 2.29
N MET A 79 -0.59 1.69 1.57
CA MET A 79 -0.23 2.88 0.79
C MET A 79 -0.23 2.50 -0.69
N VAL A 80 -1.13 3.12 -1.46
CA VAL A 80 -1.23 2.94 -2.91
C VAL A 80 -0.55 4.13 -3.57
N THR A 81 0.63 3.92 -4.13
CA THR A 81 1.42 4.94 -4.82
C THR A 81 1.31 4.75 -6.32
N VAL A 82 0.86 5.78 -7.02
CA VAL A 82 0.61 5.74 -8.47
C VAL A 82 1.57 6.69 -9.15
N ASN A 83 2.23 6.22 -10.20
CA ASN A 83 3.00 7.08 -11.09
C ASN A 83 2.50 6.96 -12.52
N PRO A 84 1.78 7.98 -13.04
CA PRO A 84 1.27 7.99 -14.40
C PRO A 84 2.35 7.92 -15.49
N LYS A 85 3.58 8.37 -15.22
CA LYS A 85 4.69 8.34 -16.18
C LYS A 85 5.30 6.95 -16.31
N THR A 86 5.59 6.29 -15.18
CA THR A 86 6.15 4.94 -15.20
C THR A 86 5.09 3.87 -15.44
N ARG A 87 3.80 4.24 -15.35
CA ARG A 87 2.64 3.34 -15.48
C ARG A 87 2.66 2.25 -14.41
N GLN A 88 3.22 2.56 -13.26
CA GLN A 88 3.31 1.65 -12.12
C GLN A 88 2.41 2.10 -10.98
N ILE A 89 1.89 1.09 -10.27
CA ILE A 89 1.18 1.23 -9.01
C ILE A 89 1.92 0.38 -7.99
N LEU A 90 2.43 0.98 -6.92
CA LEU A 90 3.00 0.29 -5.78
C LEU A 90 1.97 0.21 -4.65
N ILE A 91 1.62 -0.99 -4.22
CA ILE A 91 0.78 -1.24 -3.05
C ILE A 91 1.71 -1.69 -1.92
N GLY A 92 1.99 -0.81 -0.95
CA GLY A 92 2.64 -1.17 0.31
C GLY A 92 1.61 -1.59 1.34
N SER A 93 1.76 -2.77 1.94
CA SER A 93 0.88 -3.26 3.01
C SER A 93 1.65 -3.40 4.32
N PHE A 94 1.04 -2.93 5.41
CA PHE A 94 1.63 -2.93 6.75
C PHE A 94 0.75 -3.69 7.71
N ALA A 95 1.34 -4.58 8.51
CA ALA A 95 0.59 -5.37 9.48
C ALA A 95 -0.09 -4.47 10.53
N ARG A 96 -1.35 -4.74 10.84
CA ARG A 96 -2.13 -3.94 11.79
C ARG A 96 -1.52 -3.92 13.20
N ASP A 97 -0.84 -5.00 13.57
CA ASP A 97 -0.23 -5.19 14.88
C ASP A 97 1.24 -4.70 14.91
N SER A 98 1.73 -4.06 13.83
CA SER A 98 3.08 -3.48 13.77
C SER A 98 3.34 -2.52 14.94
N TYR A 99 4.40 -2.76 15.70
CA TYR A 99 4.82 -1.93 16.84
C TYR A 99 5.62 -0.72 16.35
N VAL A 100 4.93 0.41 16.22
CA VAL A 100 5.45 1.64 15.59
C VAL A 100 5.16 2.87 16.46
N PRO A 101 5.91 3.97 16.30
CA PRO A 101 5.63 5.21 17.02
C PRO A 101 4.24 5.77 16.64
N ASN A 102 3.36 5.93 17.61
CA ASN A 102 2.07 6.59 17.43
C ASN A 102 2.24 8.10 17.63
N VAL A 103 2.05 8.87 16.56
CA VAL A 103 2.34 10.31 16.52
C VAL A 103 1.55 11.08 17.60
N ALA A 104 0.27 10.79 17.77
CA ALA A 104 -0.60 11.48 18.73
C ALA A 104 -0.33 11.11 20.19
N LEU A 105 0.19 9.90 20.46
CA LEU A 105 0.43 9.42 21.82
C LEU A 105 1.88 9.61 22.31
N GLY A 106 2.83 9.88 21.40
CA GLY A 106 4.23 10.13 21.76
C GLY A 106 5.01 8.90 22.24
N GLY A 107 4.51 7.69 21.96
CA GLY A 107 5.13 6.42 22.32
C GLY A 107 4.84 5.33 21.27
N TYR A 108 5.38 4.12 21.47
CA TYR A 108 5.13 3.01 20.54
C TYR A 108 3.77 2.35 20.81
N ASP A 109 3.11 1.94 19.74
CA ASP A 109 1.80 1.30 19.77
C ASP A 109 1.62 0.39 18.55
N LYS A 110 0.54 -0.39 18.53
CA LYS A 110 0.11 -1.08 17.32
C LYS A 110 -0.38 -0.08 16.28
N LEU A 111 -0.05 -0.32 15.02
CA LEU A 111 -0.48 0.52 13.91
C LEU A 111 -2.01 0.71 13.85
N THR A 112 -2.80 -0.34 14.09
CA THR A 112 -4.28 -0.25 14.12
C THR A 112 -4.82 0.75 15.14
N HIS A 113 -4.10 0.97 16.24
CA HIS A 113 -4.48 1.95 17.26
C HIS A 113 -4.25 3.40 16.82
N ALA A 114 -3.38 3.64 15.84
CA ALA A 114 -3.17 4.98 15.31
C ALA A 114 -4.47 5.56 14.72
N GLY A 115 -5.29 4.74 14.08
CA GLY A 115 -6.58 5.17 13.52
C GLY A 115 -7.63 5.55 14.56
N VAL A 116 -7.53 5.06 15.80
CA VAL A 116 -8.44 5.46 16.90
C VAL A 116 -8.26 6.95 17.23
N MET A 117 -7.06 7.49 16.99
CA MET A 117 -6.77 8.93 17.11
C MET A 117 -7.12 9.71 15.83
N GLY A 118 -7.76 9.08 14.85
CA GLY A 118 -8.17 9.63 13.57
C GLY A 118 -7.28 9.19 12.40
N VAL A 119 -7.85 9.20 11.20
CA VAL A 119 -7.16 8.83 9.94
C VAL A 119 -5.85 9.58 9.73
N GLN A 120 -5.79 10.87 10.05
CA GLN A 120 -4.55 11.64 9.87
C GLN A 120 -3.42 11.11 10.75
N ASN A 121 -3.71 10.69 11.99
CA ASN A 121 -2.69 10.11 12.86
C ASN A 121 -2.15 8.77 12.32
N ALA A 122 -3.00 7.94 11.70
CA ALA A 122 -2.57 6.72 11.03
C ALA A 122 -1.69 7.02 9.81
N VAL A 123 -2.11 7.98 8.97
CA VAL A 123 -1.33 8.45 7.81
C VAL A 123 0.04 8.97 8.23
N ASP A 124 0.08 9.87 9.22
CA ASP A 124 1.33 10.46 9.72
C ASP A 124 2.24 9.41 10.37
N THR A 125 1.66 8.45 11.09
CA THR A 125 2.40 7.31 11.66
C THR A 125 3.10 6.50 10.57
N ILE A 126 2.39 6.16 9.48
CA ILE A 126 2.97 5.41 8.37
C ILE A 126 3.99 6.25 7.60
N ASN A 127 3.67 7.51 7.30
CA ASN A 127 4.59 8.46 6.65
C ASN A 127 5.92 8.57 7.40
N ASN A 128 5.86 8.83 8.71
CA ASN A 128 7.05 9.00 9.53
C ASN A 128 7.85 7.71 9.69
N TYR A 129 7.18 6.57 9.90
CA TYR A 129 7.87 5.32 10.16
C TYR A 129 8.40 4.68 8.87
N TYR A 130 7.59 4.61 7.81
CA TYR A 130 7.91 3.95 6.54
C TYR A 130 8.42 4.90 5.46
N GLY A 131 8.63 6.19 5.76
CA GLY A 131 9.26 7.15 4.84
C GLY A 131 8.40 7.46 3.62
N THR A 132 7.09 7.55 3.80
CA THR A 132 6.13 7.91 2.75
C THR A 132 5.63 9.35 2.92
N ASN A 133 4.93 9.87 1.92
CA ASN A 133 4.32 11.20 1.94
C ASN A 133 2.91 11.16 1.32
N ALA A 134 2.01 10.41 1.95
CA ALA A 134 0.59 10.44 1.60
C ALA A 134 -0.10 11.62 2.26
N GLU A 135 -0.87 12.37 1.48
CA GLU A 135 -1.79 13.43 1.96
C GLU A 135 -3.25 12.99 1.78
N ASP A 136 -3.49 12.12 0.82
CA ASP A 136 -4.80 11.59 0.48
C ASP A 136 -5.06 10.25 1.19
N TYR A 137 -6.32 9.99 1.53
CA TYR A 137 -6.77 8.74 2.12
C TYR A 137 -8.09 8.26 1.51
N LEU A 138 -8.33 6.96 1.63
CA LEU A 138 -9.57 6.27 1.33
C LEU A 138 -9.87 5.31 2.48
N ILE A 139 -10.96 5.56 3.22
CA ILE A 139 -11.42 4.68 4.29
C ILE A 139 -12.64 3.91 3.84
N VAL A 140 -12.58 2.60 4.03
CA VAL A 140 -13.62 1.63 3.69
C VAL A 140 -13.95 0.77 4.90
N ASN A 141 -15.14 0.16 4.90
CA ASN A 141 -15.53 -0.87 5.85
C ASN A 141 -16.14 -2.06 5.11
N PHE A 142 -16.75 -3.01 5.83
CA PHE A 142 -17.32 -4.19 5.20
C PHE A 142 -18.48 -3.88 4.26
N SER A 143 -19.35 -2.92 4.61
CA SER A 143 -20.45 -2.50 3.75
C SER A 143 -19.94 -1.87 2.45
N THR A 144 -18.92 -1.03 2.53
CA THR A 144 -18.24 -0.44 1.37
C THR A 144 -17.62 -1.51 0.49
N PHE A 145 -16.86 -2.42 1.10
CA PHE A 145 -16.13 -3.47 0.41
C PHE A 145 -17.08 -4.38 -0.38
N LEU A 146 -18.15 -4.86 0.26
CA LEU A 146 -19.16 -5.70 -0.40
C LEU A 146 -19.76 -5.00 -1.62
N ASN A 147 -20.15 -3.74 -1.47
CA ASN A 147 -20.73 -2.95 -2.57
C ASN A 147 -19.73 -2.75 -3.72
N ILE A 148 -18.45 -2.48 -3.42
CA ILE A 148 -17.41 -2.38 -4.46
C ILE A 148 -17.33 -3.68 -5.26
N ILE A 149 -17.21 -4.83 -4.59
CA ILE A 149 -17.08 -6.12 -5.28
C ILE A 149 -18.34 -6.45 -6.10
N ASP A 150 -19.54 -6.17 -5.57
CA ASP A 150 -20.79 -6.37 -6.29
C ASP A 150 -20.87 -5.50 -7.56
N LYS A 151 -20.45 -4.22 -7.49
CA LYS A 151 -20.42 -3.32 -8.65
C LYS A 151 -19.41 -3.76 -9.72
N LEU A 152 -18.34 -4.42 -9.31
CA LEU A 152 -17.35 -5.01 -10.22
C LEU A 152 -17.80 -6.35 -10.81
N GLY A 153 -18.90 -6.93 -10.30
CA GLY A 153 -19.36 -8.26 -10.68
C GLY A 153 -18.43 -9.37 -10.18
N GLY A 154 -17.82 -9.18 -9.00
CA GLY A 154 -16.79 -10.04 -8.45
C GLY A 154 -15.37 -9.68 -8.91
N VAL A 155 -14.39 -10.31 -8.27
CA VAL A 155 -12.96 -10.15 -8.57
C VAL A 155 -12.30 -11.51 -8.75
N THR A 156 -11.29 -11.57 -9.62
CA THR A 156 -10.49 -12.79 -9.85
C THR A 156 -9.14 -12.61 -9.17
N VAL A 157 -8.72 -13.57 -8.36
CA VAL A 157 -7.45 -13.57 -7.64
C VAL A 157 -6.66 -14.84 -7.93
N TYR A 158 -5.34 -14.76 -7.84
CA TYR A 158 -4.50 -15.96 -7.74
C TYR A 158 -4.29 -16.29 -6.27
N ASN A 159 -4.95 -17.34 -5.79
CA ASN A 159 -4.84 -17.81 -4.42
C ASN A 159 -3.58 -18.68 -4.26
N PRO A 160 -2.60 -18.30 -3.42
CA PRO A 160 -1.33 -19.02 -3.35
C PRO A 160 -1.48 -20.42 -2.76
N ASN A 161 -2.36 -20.59 -1.77
CA ASN A 161 -2.54 -21.84 -1.04
C ASN A 161 -4.03 -22.13 -0.85
N GLU A 162 -4.41 -23.40 -0.86
CA GLU A 162 -5.77 -23.78 -0.52
C GLU A 162 -6.04 -23.55 0.98
N PHE A 163 -7.25 -23.15 1.32
CA PHE A 163 -7.70 -23.09 2.72
C PHE A 163 -9.22 -23.24 2.83
N THR A 164 -9.70 -23.46 4.05
CA THR A 164 -11.13 -23.47 4.37
C THR A 164 -11.41 -22.34 5.34
N GLY A 165 -12.38 -21.50 5.02
CA GLY A 165 -12.79 -20.38 5.88
C GLY A 165 -13.34 -20.90 7.22
N TYR A 166 -12.84 -20.34 8.31
CA TYR A 166 -13.13 -20.78 9.68
C TYR A 166 -14.60 -20.59 10.04
N TRP A 167 -15.21 -19.50 9.58
CA TRP A 167 -16.56 -19.11 9.98
C TRP A 167 -17.67 -19.71 9.12
N THR A 168 -17.42 -19.95 7.84
CA THR A 168 -18.46 -20.46 6.91
C THR A 168 -18.24 -21.90 6.48
N GLY A 169 -17.00 -22.41 6.55
CA GLY A 169 -16.62 -23.69 5.97
C GLY A 169 -16.43 -23.67 4.45
N ASN A 170 -16.45 -22.50 3.80
CA ASN A 170 -16.18 -22.37 2.38
C ASN A 170 -14.73 -22.78 2.06
N TYR A 171 -14.55 -23.56 1.00
CA TYR A 171 -13.24 -24.00 0.53
C TYR A 171 -12.75 -23.11 -0.61
N PHE A 172 -11.53 -22.59 -0.45
CA PHE A 172 -10.85 -21.76 -1.43
C PHE A 172 -9.68 -22.57 -2.01
N PRO A 173 -9.77 -23.06 -3.26
CA PRO A 173 -8.68 -23.83 -3.86
C PRO A 173 -7.49 -22.93 -4.20
N ALA A 174 -6.29 -23.52 -4.26
CA ALA A 174 -5.12 -22.84 -4.81
C ALA A 174 -5.29 -22.58 -6.32
N GLY A 175 -4.67 -21.50 -6.82
CA GLY A 175 -4.75 -21.08 -8.22
C GLY A 175 -5.73 -19.94 -8.46
N GLU A 176 -6.13 -19.75 -9.72
CA GLU A 176 -7.04 -18.68 -10.11
C GLU A 176 -8.48 -18.98 -9.65
N ILE A 177 -9.04 -18.08 -8.83
CA ILE A 177 -10.41 -18.19 -8.32
C ILE A 177 -11.15 -16.87 -8.49
N THR A 178 -12.45 -16.94 -8.75
CA THR A 178 -13.32 -15.75 -8.78
C THR A 178 -14.13 -15.69 -7.49
N LEU A 179 -14.11 -14.52 -6.87
CA LEU A 179 -14.75 -14.23 -5.60
C LEU A 179 -15.90 -13.26 -5.84
N ASP A 180 -17.11 -13.66 -5.46
CA ASP A 180 -18.20 -12.70 -5.24
C ASP A 180 -17.96 -11.88 -3.98
N SER A 181 -18.83 -10.91 -3.68
CA SER A 181 -18.65 -10.02 -2.53
C SER A 181 -18.54 -10.75 -1.20
N THR A 182 -19.36 -11.79 -0.98
CA THR A 182 -19.36 -12.56 0.26
C THR A 182 -18.11 -13.42 0.41
N MET A 183 -17.72 -14.11 -0.65
CA MET A 183 -16.50 -14.91 -0.71
C MET A 183 -15.25 -14.03 -0.58
N ALA A 184 -15.25 -12.85 -1.22
CA ALA A 184 -14.15 -11.90 -1.12
C ALA A 184 -14.00 -11.36 0.31
N LEU A 185 -15.12 -11.07 0.98
CA LEU A 185 -15.08 -10.57 2.36
C LEU A 185 -14.58 -11.65 3.32
N GLU A 186 -14.98 -12.89 3.12
CA GLU A 186 -14.44 -14.02 3.88
C GLU A 186 -12.94 -14.21 3.63
N TYR A 187 -12.53 -14.20 2.36
CA TYR A 187 -11.14 -14.38 1.94
C TYR A 187 -10.18 -13.40 2.64
N VAL A 188 -10.57 -12.12 2.75
CA VAL A 188 -9.74 -11.06 3.38
C VAL A 188 -9.85 -10.99 4.90
N ARG A 189 -10.76 -11.76 5.51
CA ARG A 189 -10.97 -11.80 6.97
C ARG A 189 -10.44 -13.08 7.62
N GLU A 190 -10.25 -14.14 6.84
CA GLU A 190 -9.70 -15.40 7.33
C GLU A 190 -8.27 -15.23 7.85
N ARG A 191 -7.97 -15.88 8.98
CA ARG A 191 -6.65 -15.90 9.63
C ARG A 191 -6.43 -17.07 10.57
N TYR A 192 -7.47 -17.81 10.93
CA TYR A 192 -7.38 -18.88 11.93
C TYR A 192 -6.91 -20.18 11.29
N ASN A 193 -7.29 -20.42 10.04
CA ASN A 193 -6.92 -21.58 9.26
C ASN A 193 -5.78 -21.30 8.26
N LEU A 194 -5.13 -20.13 8.34
CA LEU A 194 -3.98 -19.79 7.51
C LEU A 194 -2.67 -20.13 8.23
N PRO A 195 -1.65 -20.67 7.53
CA PRO A 195 -0.37 -21.06 8.12
C PRO A 195 0.30 -19.95 8.95
N ASP A 196 0.37 -18.74 8.42
CA ASP A 196 1.00 -17.57 9.05
C ASP A 196 -0.03 -16.57 9.60
N GLY A 197 -1.26 -17.05 9.82
CA GLY A 197 -2.31 -16.35 10.53
C GLY A 197 -2.65 -14.95 10.01
N ASP A 198 -2.38 -13.93 10.82
CA ASP A 198 -2.71 -12.53 10.50
C ASP A 198 -1.84 -11.96 9.37
N LEU A 199 -0.61 -12.47 9.20
CA LEU A 199 0.28 -12.05 8.11
C LEU A 199 -0.26 -12.53 6.76
N ASP A 200 -0.71 -13.79 6.68
CA ASP A 200 -1.37 -14.32 5.48
C ASP A 200 -2.68 -13.57 5.18
N ARG A 201 -3.44 -13.21 6.22
CA ARG A 201 -4.63 -12.35 6.06
C ARG A 201 -4.28 -11.00 5.43
N ASN A 202 -3.19 -10.39 5.88
CA ASN A 202 -2.72 -9.12 5.31
C ASN A 202 -2.28 -9.28 3.85
N ALA A 203 -1.64 -10.40 3.50
CA ALA A 203 -1.32 -10.73 2.11
C ALA A 203 -2.59 -10.94 1.27
N HIS A 204 -3.61 -11.64 1.78
CA HIS A 204 -4.91 -11.81 1.11
C HIS A 204 -5.61 -10.47 0.84
N GLN A 205 -5.58 -9.53 1.79
CA GLN A 205 -6.11 -8.18 1.61
C GLN A 205 -5.40 -7.45 0.45
N GLN A 206 -4.08 -7.58 0.36
CA GLN A 206 -3.29 -6.97 -0.72
C GLN A 206 -3.60 -7.61 -2.08
N ILE A 207 -3.73 -8.93 -2.12
CA ILE A 207 -4.14 -9.69 -3.32
C ILE A 207 -5.49 -9.19 -3.84
N VAL A 208 -6.46 -9.02 -2.95
CA VAL A 208 -7.80 -8.55 -3.34
C VAL A 208 -7.77 -7.08 -3.76
N LEU A 209 -7.04 -6.20 -3.09
CA LEU A 209 -6.89 -4.81 -3.52
C LEU A 209 -6.24 -4.72 -4.92
N LYS A 210 -5.20 -5.52 -5.17
CA LYS A 210 -4.59 -5.63 -6.50
C LYS A 210 -5.64 -6.06 -7.53
N ALA A 211 -6.41 -7.12 -7.27
CA ALA A 211 -7.45 -7.59 -8.19
C ALA A 211 -8.54 -6.55 -8.44
N ILE A 212 -8.93 -5.77 -7.44
CA ILE A 212 -9.86 -4.63 -7.59
C ILE A 212 -9.28 -3.61 -8.57
N ILE A 213 -8.01 -3.21 -8.40
CA ILE A 213 -7.35 -2.24 -9.27
C ILE A 213 -7.20 -2.80 -10.69
N GLU A 214 -6.79 -4.07 -10.86
CA GLU A 214 -6.72 -4.74 -12.18
C GLU A 214 -8.07 -4.74 -12.87
N LYS A 215 -9.14 -5.08 -12.14
CA LYS A 215 -10.51 -5.07 -12.66
C LYS A 215 -10.94 -3.67 -13.09
N LEU A 216 -10.73 -2.65 -12.25
CA LEU A 216 -11.09 -1.25 -12.52
C LEU A 216 -10.32 -0.66 -13.72
N THR A 217 -9.06 -1.05 -13.88
CA THR A 217 -8.18 -0.62 -14.97
C THR A 217 -8.28 -1.52 -16.21
N SER A 218 -9.18 -2.50 -16.23
CA SER A 218 -9.35 -3.37 -17.39
C SER A 218 -10.06 -2.64 -18.54
N PRO A 219 -9.77 -2.96 -19.82
CA PRO A 219 -10.42 -2.32 -20.96
C PRO A 219 -11.96 -2.42 -20.95
N ALA A 220 -12.50 -3.47 -20.34
CA ALA A 220 -13.94 -3.66 -20.19
C ALA A 220 -14.56 -2.75 -19.13
N MET A 221 -13.78 -2.32 -18.13
CA MET A 221 -14.30 -1.58 -16.97
C MET A 221 -14.03 -0.09 -17.02
N ILE A 222 -12.92 0.35 -17.64
CA ILE A 222 -12.57 1.76 -17.73
C ILE A 222 -13.72 2.64 -18.30
N PRO A 223 -14.46 2.23 -19.36
CA PRO A 223 -15.60 3.01 -19.85
C PRO A 223 -16.73 3.22 -18.84
N HIS A 224 -16.81 2.37 -17.81
CA HIS A 224 -17.81 2.41 -16.75
C HIS A 224 -17.27 3.00 -15.44
N PHE A 225 -15.98 3.34 -15.38
CA PHE A 225 -15.30 3.76 -14.16
C PHE A 225 -16.01 4.94 -13.46
N ALA A 226 -16.32 6.01 -14.20
CA ALA A 226 -17.00 7.17 -13.65
C ALA A 226 -18.38 6.80 -13.07
N SER A 227 -19.17 5.99 -13.79
CA SER A 227 -20.47 5.53 -13.30
C SER A 227 -20.36 4.64 -12.07
N ILE A 228 -19.31 3.83 -11.96
CA ILE A 228 -19.06 2.98 -10.79
C ILE A 228 -18.70 3.87 -9.61
N LEU A 229 -17.78 4.82 -9.79
CA LEU A 229 -17.36 5.74 -8.75
C LEU A 229 -18.54 6.59 -8.25
N ASP A 230 -19.37 7.10 -9.15
CA ASP A 230 -20.61 7.80 -8.81
C ASP A 230 -21.58 6.91 -8.01
N SER A 231 -21.71 5.64 -8.37
CA SER A 231 -22.57 4.69 -7.65
C SER A 231 -22.05 4.32 -6.26
N LEU A 232 -20.75 4.51 -6.03
CA LEU A 232 -20.07 4.29 -4.75
C LEU A 232 -19.91 5.59 -3.95
N ALA A 233 -20.34 6.74 -4.49
CA ALA A 233 -20.24 8.02 -3.80
C ALA A 233 -20.96 7.97 -2.45
N GLY A 234 -20.27 8.38 -1.38
CA GLY A 234 -20.77 8.32 0.00
C GLY A 234 -20.71 6.94 0.65
N SER A 235 -20.21 5.91 -0.05
CA SER A 235 -19.94 4.59 0.54
C SER A 235 -18.54 4.47 1.15
N PHE A 236 -17.64 5.42 0.89
CA PHE A 236 -16.28 5.51 1.46
C PHE A 236 -16.02 6.94 1.96
N LEU A 237 -15.05 7.11 2.87
CA LEU A 237 -14.55 8.43 3.26
C LEU A 237 -13.23 8.71 2.53
N THR A 238 -13.12 9.88 1.91
CA THR A 238 -11.89 10.27 1.21
C THR A 238 -11.76 11.78 1.14
N ASN A 239 -10.52 12.26 1.06
CA ASN A 239 -10.16 13.61 0.65
C ASN A 239 -9.55 13.64 -0.77
N VAL A 240 -9.47 12.50 -1.47
CA VAL A 240 -8.98 12.42 -2.85
C VAL A 240 -9.88 13.25 -3.76
N ASP A 241 -9.25 14.06 -4.62
CA ASP A 241 -9.94 14.76 -5.68
C ASP A 241 -10.41 13.78 -6.76
N VAL A 242 -11.70 13.44 -6.72
CA VAL A 242 -12.38 12.55 -7.68
C VAL A 242 -12.16 12.99 -9.14
N SER A 243 -12.00 14.29 -9.40
CA SER A 243 -11.74 14.78 -10.75
C SER A 243 -10.38 14.31 -11.29
N LYS A 244 -9.35 14.20 -10.43
CA LYS A 244 -8.04 13.65 -10.80
C LYS A 244 -8.12 12.17 -11.11
N ILE A 245 -8.88 11.41 -10.33
CA ILE A 245 -9.06 9.97 -10.56
C ILE A 245 -9.82 9.73 -11.87
N ASN A 246 -10.89 10.48 -12.14
CA ASN A 246 -11.60 10.41 -13.41
C ASN A 246 -10.71 10.81 -14.60
N GLN A 247 -9.84 11.82 -14.44
CA GLN A 247 -8.87 12.20 -15.46
C GLN A 247 -7.88 11.07 -15.75
N LEU A 248 -7.35 10.44 -14.70
CA LEU A 248 -6.42 9.31 -14.83
C LEU A 248 -7.08 8.10 -15.50
N ALA A 249 -8.34 7.82 -15.18
CA ALA A 249 -9.13 6.76 -15.83
C ALA A 249 -9.36 7.06 -17.31
N ALA A 250 -9.74 8.30 -17.65
CA ALA A 250 -9.90 8.73 -19.04
C ALA A 250 -8.57 8.63 -19.81
N GLN A 251 -7.46 9.07 -19.23
CA GLN A 251 -6.14 8.94 -19.82
C GLN A 251 -5.74 7.46 -20.03
N THR A 252 -6.04 6.61 -19.06
CA THR A 252 -5.80 5.17 -19.15
C THR A 252 -6.53 4.56 -20.35
N LEU A 253 -7.78 4.99 -20.59
CA LEU A 253 -8.57 4.57 -21.75
C LEU A 253 -7.97 5.06 -23.06
N ASP A 254 -7.76 6.37 -23.16
CA ASP A 254 -7.38 7.06 -24.39
C ASP A 254 -6.01 6.62 -24.89
N GLU A 255 -5.06 6.40 -23.97
CA GLU A 255 -3.70 5.95 -24.29
C GLU A 255 -3.54 4.42 -24.28
N GLY A 256 -4.57 3.67 -23.89
CA GLY A 256 -4.47 2.22 -23.73
C GLY A 256 -3.41 1.80 -22.70
N ILE A 257 -3.30 2.54 -21.59
CA ILE A 257 -2.31 2.28 -20.55
C ILE A 257 -2.57 0.92 -19.91
N LYS A 258 -1.51 0.10 -19.87
CA LYS A 258 -1.46 -1.10 -19.03
C LYS A 258 -0.67 -0.75 -17.78
N TRP A 259 -1.35 -0.81 -16.64
CA TRP A 259 -0.74 -0.56 -15.35
C TRP A 259 0.02 -1.79 -14.88
N GLU A 260 1.26 -1.59 -14.45
CA GLU A 260 2.02 -2.61 -13.74
C GLU A 260 1.84 -2.43 -12.24
N ILE A 261 1.19 -3.40 -11.61
CA ILE A 261 0.87 -3.35 -10.18
C ILE A 261 1.89 -4.19 -9.42
N ILE A 262 2.63 -3.52 -8.55
CA ILE A 262 3.69 -4.06 -7.73
C ILE A 262 3.20 -4.06 -6.29
N THR A 263 3.41 -5.17 -5.61
CA THR A 263 3.02 -5.34 -4.22
C THR A 263 4.27 -5.45 -3.36
N ALA A 264 4.26 -4.74 -2.23
CA ALA A 264 5.27 -4.84 -1.20
C ALA A 264 4.56 -5.09 0.13
N HIS A 265 5.00 -6.10 0.86
CA HIS A 265 4.50 -6.41 2.19
C HIS A 265 5.61 -6.13 3.18
N VAL A 266 5.29 -5.42 4.27
CA VAL A 266 6.19 -5.30 5.42
C VAL A 266 5.56 -6.07 6.57
N GLY A 267 6.00 -7.32 6.69
CA GLY A 267 5.69 -8.21 7.78
C GLY A 267 6.64 -7.97 8.95
N GLY A 268 6.88 -9.02 9.73
CA GLY A 268 7.74 -8.94 10.89
C GLY A 268 7.70 -10.17 11.76
N VAL A 269 8.21 -10.02 12.98
CA VAL A 269 8.26 -11.09 13.97
C VAL A 269 7.30 -10.78 15.11
N ASP A 270 6.52 -11.77 15.52
CA ASP A 270 5.61 -11.65 16.65
C ASP A 270 6.35 -11.38 17.96
N GLY A 271 5.71 -10.59 18.82
CA GLY A 271 6.18 -10.22 20.14
C GLY A 271 5.04 -9.87 21.08
N MET A 272 5.40 -9.45 22.29
CA MET A 272 4.46 -8.97 23.30
C MET A 272 5.01 -7.67 23.87
N GLU A 273 4.20 -6.60 23.89
CA GLU A 273 4.60 -5.29 24.41
C GLU A 273 3.48 -4.57 25.16
N TYR A 274 3.88 -3.64 26.03
CA TYR A 274 2.98 -2.62 26.57
C TYR A 274 2.93 -1.46 25.59
N THR A 275 1.72 -1.08 25.17
CA THR A 275 1.57 -0.02 24.19
C THR A 275 1.20 1.31 24.83
N ALA A 276 1.44 2.42 24.13
CA ALA A 276 1.08 3.74 24.60
C ALA A 276 -0.43 3.88 24.92
N SER A 277 -1.30 3.22 24.15
CA SER A 277 -2.74 3.17 24.41
C SER A 277 -3.15 2.18 25.51
N ALA A 278 -2.33 1.14 25.77
CA ALA A 278 -2.62 0.11 26.76
C ALA A 278 -1.41 -0.14 27.69
N PRO A 279 -1.00 0.86 28.50
CA PRO A 279 0.24 0.80 29.27
C PRO A 279 0.24 -0.25 30.40
N ASN A 280 -0.93 -0.79 30.74
CA ASN A 280 -1.11 -1.77 31.81
C ASN A 280 -1.52 -3.15 31.30
N GLU A 281 -1.60 -3.35 29.98
CA GLU A 281 -2.00 -4.61 29.35
C GLU A 281 -0.92 -5.04 28.37
N LEU A 282 -0.44 -6.27 28.53
CA LEU A 282 0.55 -6.83 27.61
C LEU A 282 -0.18 -7.34 26.36
N LEU A 283 0.11 -6.75 25.20
CA LEU A 283 -0.55 -7.05 23.94
C LEU A 283 0.41 -7.72 22.95
N SER A 284 -0.10 -8.62 22.13
CA SER A 284 0.66 -9.18 21.00
C SER A 284 0.96 -8.11 19.96
N VAL A 285 2.19 -8.00 19.50
CA VAL A 285 2.62 -7.02 18.49
C VAL A 285 3.46 -7.71 17.41
N VAL A 286 3.67 -7.03 16.29
CA VAL A 286 4.60 -7.44 15.23
C VAL A 286 5.74 -6.43 15.19
N TYR A 287 6.98 -6.87 15.36
CA TYR A 287 8.14 -6.02 15.12
C TYR A 287 8.42 -5.98 13.61
N PRO A 288 8.26 -4.83 12.92
CA PRO A 288 8.41 -4.77 11.47
C PRO A 288 9.79 -5.23 11.01
N ASP A 289 9.86 -6.05 9.96
CA ASP A 289 11.14 -6.45 9.38
C ASP A 289 11.83 -5.23 8.74
N GLN A 290 13.05 -4.96 9.19
CA GLN A 290 13.77 -3.76 8.77
C GLN A 290 14.24 -3.84 7.32
N ALA A 291 14.52 -5.04 6.79
CA ALA A 291 14.92 -5.21 5.40
C ALA A 291 13.72 -5.01 4.46
N GLU A 292 12.55 -5.56 4.79
CA GLU A 292 11.31 -5.35 4.04
C GLU A 292 10.88 -3.89 4.06
N LYS A 293 10.95 -3.23 5.23
CA LYS A 293 10.75 -1.79 5.36
C LYS A 293 11.67 -0.98 4.45
N ASN A 294 12.98 -1.28 4.47
CA ASN A 294 13.96 -0.58 3.64
C ASN A 294 13.71 -0.82 2.14
N ALA A 295 13.32 -2.05 1.76
CA ALA A 295 12.98 -2.39 0.39
C ALA A 295 11.75 -1.61 -0.09
N TYR A 296 10.70 -1.53 0.74
CA TYR A 296 9.52 -0.72 0.46
C TYR A 296 9.87 0.77 0.30
N GLN A 297 10.67 1.33 1.22
CA GLN A 297 11.16 2.72 1.13
C GLN A 297 11.89 2.99 -0.19
N TYR A 298 12.74 2.07 -0.61
CA TYR A 298 13.45 2.19 -1.87
C TYR A 298 12.49 2.19 -3.07
N GLN A 299 11.54 1.25 -3.12
CA GLN A 299 10.52 1.17 -4.16
C GLN A 299 9.64 2.42 -4.21
N TYR A 300 9.20 2.90 -3.04
CA TYR A 300 8.45 4.14 -2.87
C TYR A 300 9.22 5.35 -3.43
N ASN A 301 10.50 5.47 -3.11
CA ASN A 301 11.33 6.56 -3.61
C ASN A 301 11.56 6.49 -5.12
N LEU A 302 11.70 5.30 -5.71
CA LEU A 302 11.79 5.17 -7.16
C LEU A 302 10.53 5.73 -7.82
N ILE A 303 9.36 5.22 -7.42
CA ILE A 303 8.09 5.58 -8.04
C ILE A 303 7.77 7.06 -7.82
N MET A 304 8.06 7.65 -6.66
CA MET A 304 7.85 9.09 -6.41
C MET A 304 8.81 9.99 -7.20
N ASN A 305 10.02 9.50 -7.52
CA ASN A 305 11.01 10.25 -8.30
C ASN A 305 10.92 10.02 -9.82
N GLY A 306 9.84 9.40 -10.31
CA GLY A 306 9.69 9.15 -11.75
C GLY A 306 10.53 7.98 -12.28
N GLN A 307 11.15 7.20 -11.40
CA GLN A 307 11.95 6.04 -11.78
C GLN A 307 11.09 4.78 -11.69
N PRO A 308 11.08 3.90 -12.70
CA PRO A 308 10.34 2.66 -12.61
C PRO A 308 10.99 1.73 -11.59
N ILE A 309 10.17 1.02 -10.82
CA ILE A 309 10.60 -0.13 -10.03
C ILE A 309 10.94 -1.26 -11.03
N PRO A 310 12.15 -1.85 -10.99
CA PRO A 310 12.49 -2.94 -11.88
C PRO A 310 11.58 -4.15 -11.62
N THR A 311 10.94 -4.66 -12.66
CA THR A 311 10.14 -5.88 -12.64
C THR A 311 10.61 -6.82 -13.74
N GLU A 312 10.32 -8.11 -13.61
CA GLU A 312 10.70 -9.10 -14.63
C GLU A 312 10.02 -8.86 -16.00
N ASN A 313 9.01 -8.00 -16.07
CA ASN A 313 8.17 -7.77 -17.27
C ASN A 313 8.50 -6.52 -18.09
N THR A 314 9.53 -5.75 -17.76
CA THR A 314 9.94 -4.59 -18.58
C THR A 314 10.78 -5.01 -19.81
N GLN A 315 10.20 -5.82 -20.69
CA GLN A 315 10.67 -5.93 -22.08
C GLN A 315 9.51 -5.64 -23.02
N THR A 316 9.45 -4.44 -23.60
CA THR A 316 9.05 -4.28 -25.01
C THR A 316 9.41 -2.89 -25.56
N ASN A 317 10.14 -2.96 -26.67
CA ASN A 317 10.13 -2.07 -27.84
C ASN A 317 10.74 -0.68 -27.73
N THR A 318 12.06 -0.65 -27.97
CA THR A 318 12.62 0.33 -28.91
C THR A 318 13.70 -0.36 -29.75
N GLU A 319 13.40 -0.60 -31.03
CA GLU A 319 14.44 -0.93 -32.02
C GLU A 319 15.17 0.37 -32.39
N SER A 320 16.45 0.45 -32.02
CA SER A 320 17.54 0.78 -32.94
C SER A 320 18.88 0.67 -32.22
N THR A 321 19.61 -0.39 -32.59
CA THR A 321 21.07 -0.51 -32.72
C THR A 321 21.98 -0.38 -31.48
N THR A 322 22.63 -1.52 -31.19
CA THR A 322 23.97 -1.68 -30.58
C THR A 322 24.18 -1.10 -29.17
N ASP A 323 23.97 -1.90 -28.13
CA ASP A 323 25.04 -2.71 -27.51
C ASP A 323 24.56 -3.47 -26.26
N SER A 324 24.98 -4.74 -26.17
CA SER A 324 25.19 -5.54 -24.95
C SER A 324 24.05 -5.66 -23.90
N LYS A 325 23.27 -6.75 -24.02
CA LYS A 325 22.46 -7.36 -22.95
C LYS A 325 23.33 -7.88 -21.79
N THR A 326 22.87 -7.67 -20.55
CA THR A 326 22.80 -8.76 -19.55
C THR A 326 21.59 -8.57 -18.64
N ALA A 327 20.64 -9.50 -18.73
CA ALA A 327 19.49 -9.61 -17.83
C ALA A 327 19.97 -9.98 -16.41
N GLY A 328 19.43 -9.33 -15.38
CA GLY A 328 19.77 -9.61 -13.99
C GLY A 328 19.08 -10.86 -13.48
N THR A 329 19.56 -12.04 -13.89
CA THR A 329 19.16 -13.30 -13.28
C THR A 329 19.68 -13.34 -11.85
N THR A 330 18.81 -13.43 -10.85
CA THR A 330 19.27 -13.60 -9.45
C THR A 330 20.06 -14.91 -9.35
N THR A 331 21.33 -14.81 -8.97
CA THR A 331 22.28 -15.93 -8.94
C THR A 331 22.32 -16.65 -7.59
N GLY A 332 21.72 -16.07 -6.55
CA GLY A 332 21.68 -16.62 -5.21
C GLY A 332 21.38 -15.57 -4.14
N THR A 333 21.59 -15.95 -2.87
CA THR A 333 21.42 -15.09 -1.68
C THR A 333 22.72 -15.04 -0.89
N VAL A 334 23.09 -13.85 -0.40
CA VAL A 334 24.16 -13.70 0.61
C VAL A 334 23.57 -13.48 2.01
N THR A 335 24.19 -14.05 3.04
CA THR A 335 23.91 -13.79 4.46
C THR A 335 25.17 -13.28 5.15
N ILE A 336 25.12 -12.10 5.77
CA ILE A 336 26.30 -11.46 6.38
C ILE A 336 26.71 -12.16 7.68
N LYS A 337 28.01 -12.42 7.87
CA LYS A 337 28.57 -13.11 9.05
C LYS A 337 29.26 -12.18 10.05
N VAL A 338 29.51 -10.93 9.70
CA VAL A 338 30.25 -9.96 10.51
C VAL A 338 29.35 -8.83 10.97
N ASP A 339 29.71 -8.19 12.08
CA ASP A 339 28.84 -7.19 12.72
C ASP A 339 28.69 -5.91 11.87
N ALA A 340 29.68 -5.63 11.01
CA ALA A 340 29.64 -4.54 10.04
C ALA A 340 30.44 -4.92 8.78
N LEU A 341 29.79 -4.82 7.62
CA LEU A 341 30.39 -5.01 6.30
C LEU A 341 30.07 -3.82 5.41
N ASN A 342 31.07 -3.17 4.81
CA ASN A 342 30.85 -2.03 3.93
C ASN A 342 30.09 -2.44 2.66
N ILE A 343 29.06 -1.68 2.33
CA ILE A 343 28.41 -1.68 1.02
C ILE A 343 29.08 -0.59 0.18
N ARG A 344 29.54 -0.95 -1.02
CA ARG A 344 30.31 -0.03 -1.88
C ARG A 344 29.62 0.25 -3.21
N SER A 345 29.89 1.45 -3.74
CA SER A 345 29.34 1.95 -5.00
C SER A 345 29.79 1.18 -6.25
N ALA A 346 30.82 0.34 -6.11
CA ALA A 346 31.46 -0.41 -7.18
C ALA A 346 32.11 -1.68 -6.60
N PRO A 347 32.36 -2.73 -7.41
CA PRO A 347 33.03 -3.96 -6.98
C PRO A 347 34.55 -3.73 -6.86
N SER A 348 34.94 -2.82 -5.97
CA SER A 348 36.34 -2.48 -5.71
C SER A 348 36.51 -1.95 -4.30
N VAL A 349 37.66 -2.20 -3.69
CA VAL A 349 38.03 -1.64 -2.37
C VAL A 349 38.15 -0.11 -2.41
N ASN A 350 38.32 0.47 -3.60
CA ASN A 350 38.34 1.92 -3.84
C ASN A 350 36.95 2.51 -4.14
N GLY A 351 35.92 1.68 -4.28
CA GLY A 351 34.53 2.16 -4.42
C GLY A 351 34.09 2.92 -3.17
N ALA A 352 33.31 3.98 -3.34
CA ALA A 352 32.81 4.78 -2.22
C ALA A 352 31.97 3.89 -1.29
N VAL A 353 32.14 4.04 0.02
CA VAL A 353 31.27 3.38 0.99
C VAL A 353 29.93 4.11 0.96
N VAL A 354 28.88 3.39 0.56
CA VAL A 354 27.51 3.92 0.41
C VAL A 354 26.57 3.37 1.48
N GLY A 355 27.03 2.43 2.29
CA GLY A 355 26.28 1.88 3.41
C GLY A 355 27.08 0.82 4.18
N THR A 356 26.41 0.20 5.15
CA THR A 356 26.96 -0.88 5.98
C THR A 356 25.89 -1.94 6.15
N ALA A 357 26.27 -3.21 6.00
CA ALA A 357 25.45 -4.37 6.28
C ALA A 357 25.86 -5.03 7.62
N ALA A 358 24.87 -5.49 8.39
CA ALA A 358 25.05 -6.08 9.71
C ALA A 358 24.92 -7.60 9.70
N ARG A 359 25.43 -8.26 10.75
CA ARG A 359 25.37 -9.72 10.91
C ARG A 359 23.93 -10.22 10.78
N GLY A 360 23.75 -11.29 10.01
CA GLY A 360 22.46 -11.92 9.78
C GLY A 360 21.63 -11.30 8.67
N GLN A 361 21.97 -10.09 8.19
CA GLN A 361 21.27 -9.49 7.04
C GLN A 361 21.46 -10.33 5.79
N LYS A 362 20.39 -10.40 4.98
CA LYS A 362 20.33 -11.18 3.75
C LYS A 362 20.09 -10.28 2.55
N PHE A 363 20.73 -10.59 1.43
CA PHE A 363 20.55 -9.87 0.17
C PHE A 363 20.49 -10.85 -1.00
N TYR A 364 19.63 -10.55 -1.98
CA TYR A 364 19.65 -11.24 -3.27
C TYR A 364 20.83 -10.76 -4.12
N VAL A 365 21.43 -11.67 -4.87
CA VAL A 365 22.62 -11.38 -5.68
C VAL A 365 22.25 -11.31 -7.15
N LYS A 366 22.36 -10.11 -7.75
CA LYS A 366 22.11 -9.89 -9.17
C LYS A 366 23.27 -10.38 -10.06
N GLU A 367 24.49 -10.17 -9.61
CA GLU A 367 25.70 -10.62 -10.30
C GLU A 367 26.86 -10.78 -9.31
N THR A 368 27.85 -11.58 -9.71
CA THR A 368 29.10 -11.77 -8.98
C THR A 368 30.28 -11.31 -9.82
N LYS A 369 31.25 -10.62 -9.20
CA LYS A 369 32.49 -10.17 -9.86
C LYS A 369 33.72 -10.50 -9.02
N GLN A 370 34.82 -10.82 -9.68
CA GLN A 370 36.13 -10.99 -9.04
C GLN A 370 36.95 -9.72 -9.25
N ALA A 371 37.33 -9.06 -8.17
CA ALA A 371 38.14 -7.83 -8.23
C ALA A 371 38.87 -7.61 -6.89
N ASP A 372 40.07 -7.04 -6.95
CA ASP A 372 40.88 -6.68 -5.77
C ASP A 372 41.16 -7.85 -4.79
N GLY A 373 41.08 -9.10 -5.26
CA GLY A 373 41.24 -10.30 -4.42
C GLY A 373 40.00 -10.71 -3.63
N TYR A 374 38.83 -10.13 -3.93
CA TYR A 374 37.54 -10.44 -3.31
C TYR A 374 36.52 -10.93 -4.33
N THR A 375 35.57 -11.72 -3.84
CA THR A 375 34.31 -11.97 -4.56
C THR A 375 33.32 -10.87 -4.17
N TRP A 376 32.88 -10.09 -5.15
CA TRP A 376 31.90 -9.02 -4.97
C TRP A 376 30.53 -9.50 -5.40
N TYR A 377 29.54 -9.26 -4.55
CA TYR A 377 28.14 -9.61 -4.78
C TYR A 377 27.33 -8.33 -4.96
N CYS A 378 26.71 -8.17 -6.13
CA CYS A 378 25.84 -7.05 -6.41
C CYS A 378 24.50 -7.27 -5.72
N ILE A 379 24.26 -6.51 -4.65
CA ILE A 379 23.05 -6.63 -3.82
C ILE A 379 21.95 -5.66 -4.25
N GLN A 380 22.34 -4.59 -4.97
CA GLN A 380 21.48 -3.60 -5.59
C GLN A 380 22.32 -2.84 -6.65
N ASP A 381 21.70 -2.09 -7.56
CA ASP A 381 22.43 -1.40 -8.62
C ASP A 381 23.50 -0.48 -8.04
N ASN A 382 24.74 -0.68 -8.46
CA ASN A 382 25.92 -0.02 -7.90
C ASN A 382 26.07 -0.18 -6.38
N GLN A 383 25.62 -1.28 -5.79
CA GLN A 383 25.82 -1.60 -4.38
C GLN A 383 26.37 -3.01 -4.22
N TRP A 384 27.56 -3.10 -3.64
CA TRP A 384 28.35 -4.31 -3.62
C TRP A 384 28.82 -4.63 -2.21
N VAL A 385 28.68 -5.90 -1.83
CA VAL A 385 29.34 -6.46 -0.64
C VAL A 385 30.46 -7.40 -1.06
N ALA A 386 31.58 -7.34 -0.36
CA ALA A 386 32.74 -8.18 -0.63
C ALA A 386 32.77 -9.38 0.31
N ASP A 387 33.24 -10.50 -0.21
CA ASP A 387 33.63 -11.67 0.58
C ASP A 387 35.05 -12.12 0.26
N GLN A 388 35.71 -12.64 1.28
CA GLN A 388 37.03 -13.25 1.18
C GLN A 388 36.94 -14.69 1.66
N ASN A 389 36.75 -15.63 0.72
CA ASN A 389 36.72 -17.07 0.98
C ASN A 389 35.71 -17.51 2.06
N GLY A 390 34.52 -16.91 2.10
CA GLY A 390 33.43 -17.27 3.02
C GLY A 390 33.58 -16.74 4.44
N SER A 391 34.51 -15.81 4.69
CA SER A 391 34.78 -15.26 6.02
C SER A 391 33.84 -14.11 6.40
N LEU A 392 33.32 -13.36 5.42
CA LEU A 392 32.52 -12.15 5.67
C LEU A 392 31.03 -12.41 5.50
N LEU A 393 30.67 -13.39 4.66
CA LEU A 393 29.29 -13.78 4.39
C LEU A 393 29.18 -15.26 4.00
N THR A 394 27.96 -15.76 3.86
CA THR A 394 27.63 -17.03 3.20
C THR A 394 26.87 -16.73 1.94
N PHE A 395 27.32 -17.26 0.80
CA PHE A 395 26.55 -17.24 -0.45
C PHE A 395 25.88 -18.61 -0.68
N THR A 396 24.60 -18.60 -0.99
CA THR A 396 23.81 -19.75 -1.40
C THR A 396 23.33 -19.50 -2.81
N SER A 397 23.81 -20.28 -3.78
CA SER A 397 23.30 -20.21 -5.16
C SER A 397 21.84 -20.65 -5.21
N ASN A 398 21.09 -20.10 -6.16
CA ASN A 398 19.74 -20.57 -6.47
C ASN A 398 19.74 -21.98 -7.08
#